data_AF-A0A353BY62-F1
#
_entry.id   AF-A0A353BY62-F1
#
_cell.length_a   1.000
_cell.length_b   1.000
_cell.length_c   1.000
_cell.angle_alpha   90.00
_cell.angle_beta   90.00
_cell.angle_gamma   90.00
#
_symmetry.space_group_name_H-M   'P 1'
#
loop_
_entity.id
_entity.type
_entity.pdbx_description
1 polymer ?
#
loop_
_entity_poly.entity_id
_entity_poly.type
_entity_poly.pdbx_seq_one_letter_code
_entity_poly.pdbx_strand_id
1 'polypeptide(L)'
;MNRSSIRGVTLVTGNRIKINVVSMKQPCTACLITGNLLKEILAKLQKEQPWIELEFIELDNLKQVGMVPGLEVEKLPALLINNEQVTAGSLPSKKQIITWIASEGGNNVEYNK
;
A
#
# COMPACT_ATOMS: atom_id res chain seq x y z
N MET A 1 31.24 5.83 0.21
CA MET A 1 30.07 6.44 -0.44
C MET A 1 29.89 5.80 -1.81
N ASN A 2 29.04 4.79 -1.94
CA ASN A 2 28.79 4.13 -3.22
C ASN A 2 27.43 4.58 -3.78
N ARG A 3 27.47 5.27 -4.92
CA ARG A 3 26.29 5.74 -5.66
C ARG A 3 26.06 4.77 -6.81
N SER A 4 25.00 3.97 -6.75
CA SER A 4 24.54 3.18 -7.88
C SER A 4 23.31 3.86 -8.46
N SER A 5 23.53 4.57 -9.57
CA SER A 5 22.50 5.27 -10.32
C SER A 5 21.86 4.28 -11.31
N ILE A 6 20.59 3.97 -11.11
CA ILE A 6 19.77 3.28 -12.10
C ILE A 6 18.74 4.31 -12.55
N ARG A 7 18.70 4.57 -13.86
CA ARG A 7 17.82 5.51 -14.57
C ARG A 7 16.55 5.92 -13.77
N GLY A 8 16.59 7.12 -13.20
CA GLY A 8 15.40 7.94 -12.94
C GLY A 8 14.91 8.07 -11.50
N VAL A 9 15.36 7.29 -10.52
CA VAL A 9 14.98 7.48 -9.10
C VAL A 9 16.14 7.08 -8.18
N THR A 10 16.68 8.04 -7.42
CA THR A 10 17.64 7.74 -6.35
C THR A 10 16.86 7.57 -5.06
N LEU A 11 16.47 6.34 -4.73
CA LEU A 11 15.93 6.04 -3.40
C LEU A 11 17.09 6.00 -2.41
N VAL A 12 17.06 6.92 -1.45
CA VAL A 12 17.99 6.94 -0.33
C VAL A 12 17.76 5.66 0.47
N THR A 13 18.76 4.80 0.54
CA THR A 13 18.76 3.57 1.33
C THR A 13 18.46 3.91 2.79
N GLY A 14 17.24 3.62 3.27
CA GLY A 14 16.86 3.87 4.65
C GLY A 14 15.53 3.27 5.06
N ASN A 15 14.42 3.70 4.45
CA ASN A 15 13.10 3.26 4.89
C ASN A 15 12.45 2.32 3.88
N ARG A 16 12.32 1.05 4.28
CA ARG A 16 11.37 0.14 3.64
C ARG A 16 9.97 0.68 3.89
N ILE A 17 9.14 0.69 2.85
CA ILE A 17 7.75 1.14 2.97
C ILE A 17 6.88 -0.07 3.26
N LYS A 18 6.14 -0.02 4.35
CA LYS A 18 5.20 -1.06 4.73
C LYS A 18 3.84 -0.77 4.12
N ILE A 19 3.30 -1.71 3.37
CA ILE A 19 1.96 -1.64 2.79
C ILE A 19 1.12 -2.76 3.39
N ASN A 20 0.01 -2.38 4.01
CA ASN A 20 -0.95 -3.30 4.57
C ASN A 20 -2.26 -3.23 3.78
N VAL A 21 -2.77 -4.38 3.36
CA VAL A 21 -4.15 -4.48 2.85
C VAL A 21 -4.97 -5.20 3.89
N VAL A 22 -5.97 -4.51 4.44
CA VAL A 22 -6.89 -5.07 5.42
C VAL A 22 -8.17 -5.48 4.71
N SER A 23 -8.63 -6.70 4.96
CA SER A 23 -9.87 -7.23 4.38
C SER A 23 -10.61 -8.10 5.38
N MET A 24 -11.90 -8.34 5.15
CA MET A 24 -12.66 -9.35 5.90
C MET A 24 -12.34 -10.74 5.37
N LYS A 25 -12.31 -11.73 6.25
CA LYS A 25 -12.25 -13.15 5.89
C LYS A 25 -13.47 -13.63 5.12
N GLN A 26 -14.64 -13.05 5.42
CA GLN A 26 -15.87 -13.21 4.65
C GLN A 26 -16.31 -11.87 4.06
N PRO A 27 -15.69 -11.42 2.95
CA PRO A 27 -16.05 -10.18 2.30
C PRO A 27 -17.35 -10.31 1.51
N CYS A 28 -18.09 -9.21 1.33
CA CYS A 28 -19.13 -9.17 0.31
C CYS A 28 -18.52 -9.24 -1.09
N THR A 29 -19.34 -9.51 -2.11
CA THR A 29 -18.89 -9.65 -3.50
C THR A 29 -18.08 -8.44 -3.99
N ALA A 30 -18.53 -7.22 -3.69
CA ALA A 30 -17.81 -6.01 -4.07
C ALA A 30 -16.43 -5.92 -3.38
N CYS A 31 -16.37 -6.20 -2.08
CA CYS A 31 -15.11 -6.21 -1.32
C CYS A 31 -14.13 -7.27 -1.84
N LEU A 32 -14.63 -8.45 -2.22
CA LEU A 32 -13.83 -9.52 -2.80
C LEU A 32 -13.20 -9.08 -4.12
N ILE A 33 -13.99 -8.50 -5.03
CA ILE A 33 -13.51 -8.03 -6.34
C ILE A 33 -12.47 -6.91 -6.14
N THR A 34 -12.81 -5.88 -5.37
CA THR A 34 -11.90 -4.75 -5.11
C THR A 34 -10.62 -5.22 -4.41
N GLY A 35 -10.73 -6.11 -3.44
CA GLY A 35 -9.60 -6.67 -2.71
C GLY A 35 -8.66 -7.46 -3.61
N ASN A 36 -9.21 -8.31 -4.48
CA ASN A 36 -8.40 -9.09 -5.42
C ASN A 36 -7.68 -8.20 -6.44
N LEU A 37 -8.37 -7.20 -7.01
CA LEU A 37 -7.75 -6.25 -7.93
C LEU A 37 -6.63 -5.44 -7.25
N LEU A 38 -6.84 -5.02 -6.00
CA LEU A 38 -5.82 -4.33 -5.21
C LEU A 38 -4.61 -5.25 -4.96
N LYS A 39 -4.83 -6.51 -4.56
CA LYS A 39 -3.79 -7.54 -4.39
C LYS A 39 -2.95 -7.70 -5.67
N GLU A 40 -3.59 -7.78 -6.84
CA GLU A 40 -2.89 -7.90 -8.12
C GLU A 40 -2.02 -6.69 -8.47
N ILE A 41 -2.53 -5.47 -8.23
CA ILE A 41 -1.78 -4.23 -8.48
C ILE A 41 -0.55 -4.18 -7.58
N LEU A 42 -0.70 -4.48 -6.29
CA LEU A 42 0.39 -4.45 -5.31
C LEU A 42 1.41 -5.56 -5.54
N ALA A 43 0.99 -6.76 -5.95
CA ALA A 43 1.90 -7.84 -6.31
C ALA A 43 2.78 -7.47 -7.51
N LYS A 44 2.23 -6.77 -8.51
CA LYS A 44 3.02 -6.23 -9.63
C LYS A 44 4.00 -5.16 -9.15
N LEU A 45 3.55 -4.26 -8.26
CA LEU A 45 4.39 -3.20 -7.72
C LEU A 45 5.55 -3.75 -6.88
N GLN A 46 5.32 -4.74 -6.02
CA GLN A 46 6.36 -5.38 -5.22
C GLN A 46 7.43 -6.07 -6.07
N LYS A 47 7.04 -6.67 -7.21
CA LYS A 47 8.00 -7.22 -8.18
C LYS A 47 8.89 -6.14 -8.80
N GLU A 48 8.33 -4.97 -9.08
CA GLU A 48 9.06 -3.82 -9.62
C GLU A 48 9.89 -3.09 -8.55
N GLN A 49 9.47 -3.18 -7.29
CA GLN A 49 10.02 -2.43 -6.15
C GLN A 49 10.21 -3.36 -4.93
N PRO A 50 11.31 -4.13 -4.86
CA PRO A 50 11.54 -5.14 -3.82
C PRO A 50 11.69 -4.60 -2.39
N TRP A 51 11.81 -3.29 -2.24
CA TRP A 51 11.91 -2.59 -0.95
C TRP A 51 10.54 -2.31 -0.31
N ILE A 52 9.44 -2.66 -1.00
CA ILE A 52 8.08 -2.63 -0.46
C ILE A 52 7.83 -3.91 0.34
N GLU A 53 7.49 -3.77 1.61
CA GLU A 53 7.02 -4.85 2.45
C GLU A 53 5.49 -4.90 2.38
N LEU A 54 4.96 -5.96 1.75
CA LEU A 54 3.52 -6.13 1.55
C LEU A 54 2.96 -7.18 2.51
N GLU A 55 1.94 -6.80 3.27
CA GLU A 55 1.28 -7.67 4.24
C GLU A 55 -0.25 -7.62 4.04
N PHE A 56 -0.89 -8.80 4.05
CA PHE A 56 -2.33 -8.94 3.93
C PHE A 56 -2.91 -9.33 5.29
N ILE A 57 -3.76 -8.46 5.83
CA ILE A 57 -4.41 -8.65 7.13
C ILE A 57 -5.86 -9.05 6.85
N GLU A 58 -6.26 -10.20 7.38
CA GLU A 58 -7.63 -10.69 7.29
C GLU A 58 -8.29 -10.63 8.67
N LEU A 59 -9.40 -9.90 8.75
CA LEU A 59 -10.20 -9.77 9.96
C LEU A 59 -11.34 -10.79 9.96
N ASP A 60 -11.53 -11.48 11.07
CA ASP A 60 -12.70 -12.36 11.29
C ASP A 60 -13.94 -11.52 11.60
N ASN A 61 -13.78 -10.35 12.24
CA ASN A 61 -14.88 -9.48 12.66
C ASN A 61 -14.50 -7.99 12.57
N LEU A 62 -15.43 -7.12 12.19
CA LEU A 62 -15.24 -5.66 12.17
C LEU A 62 -14.82 -5.08 13.53
N LYS A 63 -15.17 -5.72 14.65
CA LYS A 63 -14.68 -5.31 15.98
C LYS A 63 -13.15 -5.32 16.10
N GLN A 64 -12.45 -6.03 15.22
CA GLN A 64 -10.98 -6.06 15.17
C GLN A 64 -10.38 -4.87 14.41
N VAL A 65 -11.19 -4.03 13.75
CA VAL A 65 -10.74 -2.82 13.03
C VAL A 65 -9.92 -1.92 13.94
N GLY A 66 -10.40 -1.65 15.16
CA GLY A 66 -9.68 -0.83 16.15
C GLY A 66 -8.39 -1.45 16.69
N MET A 67 -8.10 -2.72 16.37
CA MET A 67 -6.84 -3.38 16.71
C MET A 67 -5.77 -3.20 15.62
N VAL A 68 -6.15 -2.73 14.43
CA VAL A 68 -5.23 -2.46 13.33
C VAL A 68 -4.72 -1.03 13.43
N PRO A 69 -3.42 -0.79 13.68
CA PRO A 69 -2.87 0.55 13.77
C PRO A 69 -3.11 1.33 12.47
N GLY A 70 -3.62 2.54 12.59
CA GLY A 70 -3.86 3.42 11.43
C GLY A 70 -5.18 3.23 10.70
N LEU A 71 -5.96 2.20 11.05
CA LEU A 71 -7.25 1.96 10.41
C LEU A 71 -8.34 2.75 11.15
N GLU A 72 -8.82 3.83 10.52
CA GLU A 72 -9.73 4.78 11.16
C GLU A 72 -11.20 4.48 10.87
N VAL A 73 -11.50 3.74 9.79
CA VAL A 73 -12.87 3.49 9.35
C VAL A 73 -13.20 2.01 9.24
N GLU A 74 -14.44 1.65 9.56
CA GLU A 74 -15.00 0.29 9.42
C GLU A 74 -15.43 -0.02 7.97
N LYS A 75 -14.64 0.44 6.98
CA LYS A 75 -14.89 0.20 5.56
C LYS A 75 -13.73 -0.56 4.95
N LEU A 76 -14.03 -1.67 4.29
CA LEU A 76 -13.04 -2.61 3.75
C LEU A 76 -13.29 -2.89 2.25
N PRO A 77 -12.30 -3.37 1.49
CA PRO A 77 -10.89 -3.50 1.89
C PRO A 77 -10.23 -2.13 2.11
N ALA A 78 -9.30 -2.04 3.04
CA ALA A 78 -8.53 -0.84 3.31
C ALA A 78 -7.07 -1.02 2.91
N LEU A 79 -6.44 0.07 2.45
CA LEU A 79 -5.02 0.13 2.14
C LEU A 79 -4.37 1.10 3.12
N LEU A 80 -3.33 0.62 3.80
CA LEU A 80 -2.51 1.43 4.67
C LEU A 80 -1.07 1.43 4.14
N ILE A 81 -0.41 2.57 4.27
CA ILE A 81 1.01 2.76 3.97
C ILE A 81 1.65 3.31 5.24
N ASN A 82 2.67 2.63 5.77
CA ASN A 82 3.33 2.98 7.03
C ASN A 82 2.36 3.18 8.22
N ASN A 83 1.30 2.37 8.28
CA ASN A 83 0.21 2.50 9.26
C ASN A 83 -0.60 3.80 9.13
N GLU A 84 -0.62 4.44 7.96
CA GLU A 84 -1.59 5.49 7.64
C GLU A 84 -2.59 4.95 6.60
N GLN A 85 -3.88 5.09 6.88
CA GLN A 85 -4.93 4.71 5.95
C GLN A 85 -5.00 5.69 4.77
N VAL A 86 -4.68 5.20 3.58
CA VAL A 86 -4.73 6.00 2.35
C VAL A 86 -6.03 5.80 1.56
N THR A 87 -6.69 4.65 1.72
CA THR A 87 -8.02 4.41 1.12
C THR A 87 -8.79 3.28 1.79
N ALA A 88 -10.12 3.32 1.68
CA ALA A 88 -11.04 2.33 2.25
C ALA A 88 -12.25 2.07 1.32
N GLY A 89 -12.40 0.81 0.92
CA GLY A 89 -13.46 0.30 0.05
C GLY A 89 -13.44 0.90 -1.36
N SER A 90 -12.26 1.26 -1.86
CA SER A 90 -12.08 1.82 -3.21
C SER A 90 -10.82 1.25 -3.84
N LEU A 91 -10.81 1.17 -5.17
CA LEU A 91 -9.66 0.68 -5.93
C LEU A 91 -8.81 1.86 -6.42
N PRO A 92 -7.67 2.16 -5.78
CA PRO A 92 -6.78 3.20 -6.25
C PRO A 92 -6.07 2.76 -7.54
N SER A 93 -5.75 3.72 -8.39
CA SER A 93 -4.90 3.46 -9.55
C SER A 93 -3.45 3.20 -9.12
N LYS A 94 -2.70 2.43 -9.92
CA LYS A 94 -1.25 2.22 -9.70
C LYS A 94 -0.49 3.54 -9.52
N LYS A 95 -0.85 4.59 -10.30
CA LYS A 95 -0.23 5.92 -10.20
C LYS A 95 -0.44 6.56 -8.83
N GLN A 96 -1.67 6.50 -8.30
CA GLN A 96 -1.98 7.05 -6.97
C GLN A 96 -1.18 6.34 -5.86
N ILE A 97 -1.11 5.01 -5.93
CA ILE A 97 -0.33 4.22 -4.95
C ILE A 97 1.15 4.65 -4.98
N ILE A 98 1.74 4.78 -6.17
CA ILE A 98 3.12 5.26 -6.32
C ILE A 98 3.30 6.66 -5.75
N THR A 99 2.36 7.57 -6.00
CA THR A 99 2.40 8.93 -5.46
C THR A 99 2.34 8.95 -3.93
N TRP A 100 1.51 8.10 -3.31
CA TRP A 100 1.47 7.98 -1.85
C TRP A 100 2.77 7.42 -1.26
N ILE A 101 3.31 6.35 -1.86
CA ILE A 101 4.59 5.77 -1.45
C ILE A 101 5.73 6.82 -1.56
N ALA A 102 5.72 7.61 -2.62
CA ALA A 102 6.68 8.69 -2.84
C ALA A 102 6.59 9.80 -1.79
N SER A 103 5.38 10.12 -1.32
CA SER A 103 5.15 11.09 -0.24
C SER A 103 5.74 10.61 1.09
N GLU A 104 5.58 9.31 1.38
CA GLU A 104 6.02 8.67 2.62
C GLU A 104 7.53 8.42 2.70
N GLY A 105 8.20 8.22 1.56
CA GLY A 105 9.64 7.96 1.49
C GLY A 105 10.54 9.18 1.76
N GLY A 106 9.95 10.36 1.99
CA GLY A 106 10.67 11.62 2.17
C GLY A 106 11.12 12.24 0.84
N ASN A 107 10.57 13.43 0.55
CA ASN A 107 11.08 14.47 -0.35
C ASN A 107 12.15 14.03 -1.37
N ASN A 108 11.72 13.81 -2.63
CA ASN A 108 12.43 13.99 -3.91
C ASN A 108 12.03 12.92 -4.93
N VAL A 109 10.78 12.94 -5.39
CA VAL A 109 10.42 12.28 -6.67
C VAL A 109 10.28 13.37 -7.73
N GLU A 110 11.40 13.73 -8.35
CA GLU A 110 11.38 14.51 -9.59
C GLU A 110 10.90 13.61 -10.73
N TYR A 111 9.69 13.88 -11.22
CA TYR A 111 9.18 13.29 -12.45
C TYR A 111 9.81 14.02 -13.64
N ASN A 112 10.77 13.39 -14.32
CA ASN A 112 11.19 13.87 -15.64
C ASN A 112 10.10 13.55 -16.67
N LYS A 113 9.64 14.60 -17.35
CA LYS A 113 8.68 14.57 -18.46
C LYS A 113 9.37 14.10 -19.74
#